data_AF-A0A935H4W7-F1
#
_entry.id   AF-A0A935H4W7-F1
#
_cell.length_a   1.000
_cell.length_b   1.000
_cell.length_c   1.000
_cell.angle_alpha   90.00
_cell.angle_beta   90.00
_cell.angle_gamma   90.00
#
_symmetry.space_group_name_H-M   'P 1'
#
loop_
_entity.id
_entity.type
_entity.pdbx_description
1 polymer ?
#
loop_
_entity_poly.entity_id
_entity_poly.type
_entity_poly.pdbx_seq_one_letter_code
_entity_poly.pdbx_strand_id
1 'polypeptide(L)'
;MDEADGSMSLIVAEFSNDDAIQSFGAAEAKRCFAALRSFVDEALEGNLTNGTIDEAQPGYGLAAELRRMAPRIVRFRFYLVSDGRLNTRIQEWPEDDVHGVPVEFHIWDVERFHRAHESASGRDALR
;
A
#
# COMPACT_ATOMS: atom_id res chain seq x y z
N MET A 1 -10.39 -3.65 8.29
CA MET A 1 -9.74 -4.39 9.38
C MET A 1 -10.20 -5.82 9.24
N ASP A 2 -9.31 -6.75 8.92
CA ASP A 2 -9.64 -8.16 9.09
C ASP A 2 -9.47 -8.43 10.58
N GLU A 3 -10.57 -8.44 11.34
CA GLU A 3 -10.59 -8.43 12.81
C GLU A 3 -9.83 -9.60 13.46
N ALA A 4 -9.45 -10.61 12.69
CA ALA A 4 -8.81 -11.82 13.17
C ALA A 4 -7.27 -11.73 13.32
N ASP A 5 -6.58 -10.82 12.61
CA ASP A 5 -5.11 -10.95 12.43
C ASP A 5 -4.28 -9.73 12.87
N GLY A 6 -4.91 -8.68 13.40
CA GLY A 6 -4.23 -7.46 13.88
C GLY A 6 -3.45 -6.70 12.78
N SER A 7 -3.68 -7.03 11.51
CA SER A 7 -2.97 -6.43 10.39
C SER A 7 -3.66 -5.15 9.90
N MET A 8 -2.86 -4.13 9.58
CA MET A 8 -3.31 -2.89 8.96
C MET A 8 -2.88 -2.88 7.50
N SER A 9 -3.84 -2.93 6.59
CA SER A 9 -3.60 -2.86 5.15
C SER A 9 -3.81 -1.44 4.64
N LEU A 10 -2.79 -0.90 3.97
CA LEU A 10 -2.80 0.44 3.40
C LEU A 10 -2.46 0.37 1.91
N ILE A 11 -3.17 1.14 1.11
CA ILE A 11 -3.03 1.12 -0.34
C ILE A 11 -2.57 2.49 -0.81
N VAL A 12 -1.52 2.52 -1.61
CA VAL A 12 -1.10 3.66 -2.41
C VAL A 12 -1.36 3.34 -3.87
N ALA A 13 -1.95 4.29 -4.59
CA ALA A 13 -2.34 4.13 -5.98
C ALA A 13 -1.53 5.10 -6.84
N GLU A 14 -0.93 4.57 -7.90
CA GLU A 14 -0.24 5.34 -8.93
C GLU A 14 -0.92 5.09 -10.27
N PHE A 15 -1.65 6.09 -10.77
CA PHE A 15 -2.42 6.01 -12.01
C PHE A 15 -1.91 7.05 -13.01
N SER A 16 -1.49 6.61 -14.19
CA SER A 16 -1.01 7.53 -15.24
C SER A 16 -2.11 8.00 -16.18
N ASN A 17 -3.27 7.33 -16.22
CA ASN A 17 -4.43 7.67 -17.09
C ASN A 17 -4.03 8.02 -18.53
N ASP A 18 -3.09 7.25 -19.07
CA ASP A 18 -2.56 7.39 -20.43
C ASP A 18 -3.25 6.35 -21.33
N ASP A 19 -3.43 6.67 -22.61
CA ASP A 19 -3.98 5.73 -23.59
C ASP A 19 -3.08 4.49 -23.78
N ALA A 20 -1.77 4.63 -23.51
CA ALA A 20 -0.81 3.53 -23.52
C ALA A 20 -0.47 3.05 -22.10
N ILE A 21 -0.37 1.73 -21.91
CA ILE A 21 0.10 1.13 -20.66
C ILE A 21 1.51 1.61 -20.36
N GLN A 22 1.65 2.42 -19.31
CA GLN A 22 2.94 2.90 -18.86
C GLN A 22 3.71 1.80 -18.13
N SER A 23 5.02 1.86 -18.16
CA SER A 23 5.88 0.96 -17.38
C SER A 23 6.47 1.70 -16.20
N PHE A 24 6.43 1.11 -15.01
CA PHE A 24 7.11 1.64 -13.83
C PHE A 24 8.18 0.67 -13.33
N GLY A 25 9.23 1.24 -12.75
CA GLY A 25 10.36 0.48 -12.21
C GLY A 25 10.29 0.31 -10.70
N ALA A 26 11.29 -0.39 -10.17
CA ALA A 26 11.46 -0.54 -8.73
C ALA A 26 11.69 0.79 -7.99
N ALA A 27 12.27 1.79 -8.67
CA ALA A 27 12.53 3.10 -8.09
C ALA A 27 11.21 3.85 -7.82
N GLU A 28 10.29 3.88 -8.79
CA GLU A 28 8.94 4.45 -8.64
C GLU A 28 8.20 3.77 -7.49
N ALA A 29 8.17 2.43 -7.48
CA ALA A 29 7.48 1.69 -6.43
C ALA A 29 8.06 1.97 -5.03
N LYS A 30 9.40 2.04 -4.90
CA LYS A 30 10.07 2.44 -3.66
C LYS A 30 9.66 3.83 -3.20
N ARG A 31 9.51 4.80 -4.12
CA ARG A 31 9.06 6.15 -3.77
C ARG A 31 7.63 6.15 -3.26
N CYS A 32 6.71 5.42 -3.89
CA CYS A 32 5.33 5.30 -3.41
C CYS A 32 5.26 4.68 -2.01
N PHE A 33 6.01 3.59 -1.78
CA PHE A 33 6.07 2.96 -0.45
C PHE A 33 6.73 3.85 0.60
N ALA A 34 7.78 4.58 0.25
CA ALA A 34 8.41 5.53 1.16
C ALA A 34 7.44 6.65 1.56
N ALA A 35 6.66 7.19 0.62
CA ALA A 35 5.64 8.18 0.92
C ALA A 35 4.56 7.63 1.86
N LEU A 36 4.10 6.39 1.61
CA LEU A 36 3.13 5.73 2.50
C LEU A 36 3.71 5.50 3.90
N ARG A 37 4.97 5.06 3.99
CA ARG A 37 5.69 4.87 5.26
C ARG A 37 5.78 6.17 6.05
N SER A 38 6.23 7.25 5.42
CA SER A 38 6.33 8.57 6.07
C SER A 38 4.97 9.06 6.56
N PHE A 39 3.89 8.85 5.80
CA PHE A 39 2.55 9.20 6.25
C PHE A 39 2.14 8.41 7.51
N VAL A 40 2.40 7.10 7.54
CA VAL A 40 2.09 6.26 8.70
C VAL A 40 2.90 6.70 9.92
N ASP A 41 4.19 6.93 9.75
CA ASP A 41 5.10 7.39 10.82
C ASP A 41 4.58 8.70 11.46
N GLU A 42 4.33 9.72 10.63
CA GLU A 42 3.77 11.02 11.06
C GLU A 42 2.39 10.89 11.72
N ALA A 43 1.55 9.97 11.22
CA ALA A 43 0.24 9.69 11.80
C ALA A 43 0.36 9.07 13.20
N LEU A 44 1.28 8.12 13.39
CA LEU A 44 1.50 7.40 14.64
C LEU A 44 2.14 8.30 15.71
N GLU A 45 3.06 9.17 15.31
CA GLU A 45 3.61 10.23 16.18
C GLU A 45 2.54 11.27 16.57
N GLY A 46 1.45 11.34 15.80
CA GLY A 46 0.35 12.27 16.03
C GLY A 46 0.58 13.65 15.43
N ASN A 47 1.65 13.85 14.64
CA ASN A 47 1.96 15.12 13.99
C ASN A 47 0.84 15.56 13.04
N LEU A 48 0.13 14.61 12.43
CA LEU A 48 -1.01 14.88 11.55
C LEU A 48 -2.32 15.15 12.30
N THR A 49 -2.37 14.94 13.61
CA THR A 49 -3.59 15.07 14.45
C THR A 49 -3.44 15.99 15.65
N ASN A 50 -2.28 16.65 15.78
CA ASN A 50 -1.94 17.54 16.90
C ASN A 50 -2.55 18.95 16.78
N GLY A 51 -3.39 19.21 15.77
CA GLY A 51 -4.00 20.51 15.49
C GLY A 51 -3.17 21.41 14.56
N THR A 52 -2.03 20.95 14.04
CA THR A 52 -1.26 21.68 13.00
C THR A 52 -1.87 21.51 11.60
N ILE A 53 -2.65 20.44 11.40
CA ILE A 53 -3.35 20.13 10.16
C ILE A 53 -4.85 20.28 10.39
N ASP A 54 -5.52 20.92 9.43
CA ASP A 54 -6.98 21.07 9.41
C ASP A 54 -7.67 19.70 9.26
N GLU A 55 -8.70 19.44 10.07
CA GLU A 55 -9.48 18.21 10.05
C GLU A 55 -10.19 17.96 8.71
N ALA A 56 -10.40 19.01 7.91
CA ALA A 56 -10.94 18.91 6.55
C ALA A 56 -9.96 18.29 5.54
N GLN A 57 -8.67 18.13 5.91
CA GLN A 57 -7.69 17.51 5.02
C GLN A 57 -7.98 16.02 4.83
N PRO A 58 -7.90 15.50 3.60
CA PRO A 58 -8.30 14.12 3.28
C PRO A 58 -7.48 13.06 4.02
N GLY A 59 -6.27 13.39 4.47
CA GLY A 59 -5.41 12.50 5.26
C GLY A 59 -5.70 12.48 6.77
N TYR A 60 -6.42 13.48 7.31
CA TYR A 60 -6.59 13.62 8.76
C TYR A 60 -7.36 12.44 9.36
N GLY A 61 -8.49 12.07 8.76
CA GLY A 61 -9.31 10.96 9.25
C GLY A 61 -8.56 9.63 9.28
N LEU A 62 -7.78 9.33 8.23
CA LEU A 62 -6.94 8.14 8.19
C LEU A 62 -5.83 8.19 9.26
N ALA A 63 -5.18 9.34 9.45
CA ALA A 63 -4.14 9.49 10.46
C ALA A 63 -4.70 9.30 11.89
N ALA A 64 -5.87 9.87 12.18
CA ALA A 64 -6.55 9.69 13.47
C ALA A 64 -6.90 8.22 13.72
N GLU A 65 -7.41 7.52 12.70
CA GLU A 65 -7.71 6.09 12.79
C GLU A 65 -6.46 5.24 12.97
N LEU A 66 -5.38 5.53 12.25
CA LEU A 66 -4.08 4.84 12.41
C LEU A 66 -3.58 4.97 13.84
N ARG A 67 -3.57 6.19 14.38
CA ARG A 67 -3.13 6.46 15.76
C ARG A 67 -4.02 5.76 16.79
N ARG A 68 -5.34 5.79 16.59
CA ARG A 68 -6.32 5.11 17.46
C ARG A 68 -6.10 3.59 17.46
N MET A 69 -5.78 3.02 16.30
CA MET A 69 -5.58 1.59 16.14
C MET A 69 -4.17 1.11 16.45
N ALA A 70 -3.16 2.00 16.45
CA ALA A 70 -1.74 1.70 16.59
C ALA A 70 -1.42 0.62 17.64
N PRO A 71 -1.97 0.66 18.88
CA PRO A 71 -1.64 -0.34 19.90
C PRO A 71 -2.11 -1.76 19.58
N ARG A 72 -3.01 -1.92 18.60
CA ARG A 72 -3.60 -3.19 18.17
C ARG A 72 -2.99 -3.69 16.85
N ILE A 73 -2.16 -2.89 16.18
CA ILE A 73 -1.56 -3.24 14.91
C ILE A 73 -0.31 -4.09 15.18
N VAL A 74 -0.31 -5.32 14.68
CA VAL A 74 0.83 -6.25 14.82
C VAL A 74 1.63 -6.39 13.52
N ARG A 75 1.11 -5.85 12.42
CA ARG A 75 1.74 -5.88 11.09
C ARG A 75 1.12 -4.84 10.16
N PHE A 76 1.95 -4.18 9.37
CA PHE A 76 1.51 -3.35 8.26
C PHE A 76 1.62 -4.12 6.94
N ARG A 77 0.61 -3.99 6.07
CA ARG A 77 0.63 -4.49 4.70
C ARG A 77 0.46 -3.32 3.74
N PHE A 78 1.52 -2.94 3.06
CA PHE A 78 1.53 -1.85 2.11
C PHE A 78 1.31 -2.39 0.71
N TYR A 79 0.28 -1.89 0.04
CA TYR A 79 -0.10 -2.27 -1.31
C TYR A 79 0.13 -1.10 -2.25
N LEU A 80 0.90 -1.32 -3.31
CA LEU A 80 0.97 -0.39 -4.44
C LEU A 80 0.06 -0.92 -5.55
N VAL A 81 -0.91 -0.11 -5.96
CA VAL A 81 -1.82 -0.40 -7.07
C VAL A 81 -1.48 0.53 -8.23
N SER A 82 -1.33 -0.01 -9.44
CA SER A 82 -1.06 0.80 -10.63
C SER A 82 -1.72 0.24 -11.89
N ASP A 83 -2.14 1.14 -12.79
CA ASP A 83 -2.55 0.84 -14.17
C ASP A 83 -1.36 0.57 -15.10
N GLY A 84 -0.15 0.89 -14.66
CA GLY A 84 1.09 0.56 -15.34
C GLY A 84 1.51 -0.89 -15.16
N ARG A 85 2.48 -1.30 -15.97
CA ARG A 85 3.16 -2.60 -15.89
C ARG A 85 4.48 -2.47 -15.12
N LEU A 86 4.68 -3.31 -14.12
CA LEU A 86 5.97 -3.38 -13.44
C LEU A 86 7.00 -4.02 -14.38
N ASN A 87 7.98 -3.26 -14.85
CA ASN A 87 8.99 -3.76 -15.79
C ASN A 87 10.15 -4.51 -15.12
N THR A 88 10.24 -4.43 -13.79
CA THR A 88 11.33 -4.99 -13.00
C THR A 88 10.82 -6.13 -12.14
N ARG A 89 11.42 -7.31 -12.28
CA ARG A 89 11.10 -8.44 -11.41
C ARG A 89 11.79 -8.24 -10.06
N ILE A 90 11.10 -7.60 -9.13
CA ILE A 90 11.56 -7.47 -7.74
C ILE A 90 11.31 -8.82 -7.07
N GLN A 91 12.38 -9.58 -6.84
CA GLN A 91 12.29 -10.93 -6.28
C GLN A 91 11.83 -10.88 -4.82
N GLU A 92 12.38 -9.97 -4.04
CA GLU A 92 11.99 -9.71 -2.66
C GLU A 92 12.18 -8.23 -2.34
N TRP A 93 11.22 -7.67 -1.59
CA TRP A 93 11.37 -6.36 -0.97
C TRP A 93 12.18 -6.52 0.31
N PRO A 94 13.06 -5.55 0.65
CA PRO A 94 13.77 -5.61 1.92
C PRO A 94 12.77 -5.64 3.08
N GLU A 95 13.13 -6.34 4.16
CA GLU A 95 12.42 -6.25 5.42
C GLU A 95 12.43 -4.80 5.91
N ASP A 96 11.28 -4.34 6.39
CA ASP A 96 11.10 -2.99 6.94
C ASP A 96 10.14 -3.06 8.13
N ASP A 97 10.22 -2.07 9.00
CA ASP A 97 9.35 -1.90 10.15
C ASP A 97 9.00 -0.42 10.37
N VAL A 98 7.85 -0.20 11.01
CA VAL A 98 7.42 1.11 11.49
C VAL A 98 7.17 0.99 12.99
N HIS A 99 7.98 1.71 13.78
CA HIS A 99 8.00 1.62 15.24
C HIS A 99 8.07 0.16 15.78
N GLY A 100 8.85 -0.72 15.14
CA GLY A 100 9.00 -2.12 15.53
C GLY A 100 7.85 -3.03 15.06
N VAL A 101 6.88 -2.52 14.32
CA VAL A 101 5.83 -3.32 13.68
C VAL A 101 6.27 -3.67 12.25
N PRO A 102 6.35 -4.97 11.88
CA PRO A 102 6.85 -5.39 10.58
C PRO A 102 5.94 -4.91 9.44
N VAL A 103 6.55 -4.58 8.31
CA VAL A 103 5.90 -4.13 7.07
C VAL A 103 6.06 -5.18 5.98
N GLU A 104 4.95 -5.57 5.35
CA GLU A 104 4.90 -6.40 4.15
C GLU A 104 4.57 -5.53 2.93
N PHE A 105 5.33 -5.68 1.85
CA PHE A 105 5.11 -4.93 0.60
C PHE A 105 4.46 -5.82 -0.46
N HIS A 106 3.40 -5.31 -1.06
CA HIS A 106 2.65 -5.98 -2.11
C HIS A 106 2.45 -5.03 -3.30
N ILE A 107 2.70 -5.52 -4.51
CA ILE A 107 2.42 -4.77 -5.74
C ILE A 107 1.29 -5.47 -6.49
N TRP A 108 0.35 -4.66 -6.95
CA TRP A 108 -0.73 -4.99 -7.86
C TRP A 108 -0.62 -4.11 -9.10
N ASP A 109 0.04 -4.64 -10.12
CA ASP A 109 0.12 -4.03 -11.44
C ASP A 109 -1.00 -4.55 -12.35
N VAL A 110 -1.15 -3.94 -13.53
CA VAL A 110 -2.17 -4.31 -14.52
C VAL A 110 -2.09 -5.79 -14.91
N GLU A 111 -0.90 -6.39 -14.95
CA GLU A 111 -0.72 -7.80 -15.27
C GLU A 111 -1.20 -8.73 -14.14
N ARG A 112 -0.97 -8.38 -12.87
CA ARG A 112 -1.51 -9.12 -11.73
C ARG A 112 -3.03 -9.04 -11.70
N PHE A 113 -3.61 -7.87 -11.97
CA PHE A 113 -5.07 -7.74 -12.06
C PHE A 113 -5.63 -8.61 -13.18
N HIS A 114 -4.99 -8.62 -14.35
CA HIS A 114 -5.38 -9.49 -15.47
C HIS A 114 -5.33 -10.97 -15.09
N ARG A 115 -4.21 -11.44 -14.51
CA ARG A 115 -4.08 -12.84 -14.05
C ARG A 115 -5.09 -13.21 -12.98
N ALA A 116 -5.34 -12.33 -12.03
CA ALA A 116 -6.35 -12.55 -10.99
C ALA A 116 -7.76 -12.65 -11.59
N HIS A 117 -8.07 -11.81 -12.58
CA HIS A 117 -9.33 -11.88 -13.32
C HIS A 117 -9.47 -13.18 -14.12
N GLU A 118 -8.41 -13.63 -14.80
CA GLU A 118 -8.38 -14.91 -15.52
C GLU A 118 -8.59 -16.11 -14.59
N SER A 119 -7.94 -16.10 -13.43
CA SER A 119 -8.07 -17.16 -12.42
C SER A 119 -9.47 -17.17 -11.78
N ALA A 120 -10.03 -16.01 -11.42
CA ALA A 120 -11.37 -15.89 -10.85
C ALA A 120 -12.49 -16.26 -11.84
N SER A 121 -12.23 -16.10 -13.14
CA SER A 121 -13.19 -16.44 -14.21
C SER A 121 -13.20 -17.92 -14.60
N GLY A 122 -12.48 -18.79 -13.88
CA GLY A 122 -12.57 -20.25 -14.09
C GLY A 122 -12.02 -20.73 -15.44
N ARG A 123 -11.04 -20.03 -16.02
CA ARG A 123 -10.27 -20.52 -17.17
C ARG A 123 -8.98 -21.24 -16.77
N ASP A 124 -9.00 -21.86 -15.60
CA ASP A 124 -8.03 -22.86 -15.18
C ASP A 124 -8.71 -24.23 -15.01
N ALA A 125 -9.44 -24.63 -16.05
CA ALA A 125 -9.71 -26.04 -16.33
C ALA A 125 -8.90 -26.41 -17.59
N LEU A 126 -7.96 -27.33 -17.40
CA LEU A 126 -7.02 -27.92 -18.37
C LEU A 126 -5.75 -27.13 -18.68
N ARG A 127 -4.66 -27.49 -17.97
CA ARG A 127 -3.54 -28.21 -18.60
C ARG A 127 -2.74 -29.04 -17.62
#